data_AF-A0A2E4FDW2-F1
#
_entry.id   AF-A0A2E4FDW2-F1
#
_cell.length_a   1.000
_cell.length_b   1.000
_cell.length_c   1.000
_cell.angle_alpha   90.00
_cell.angle_beta   90.00
_cell.angle_gamma   90.00
#
_symmetry.space_group_name_H-M   'P 1'
#
loop_
_entity.id
_entity.type
_entity.pdbx_description
1 polymer ?
#
loop_
_entity_poly.entity_id
_entity_poly.type
_entity_poly.pdbx_seq_one_letter_code
_entity_poly.pdbx_strand_id
1 'polypeptide(L)'
;MKRLAIACVVALALTACGEDSDDGGGTTPEPTDVAADVAADGTVDPDVTPDVTADIGEPDAAPDVEPDVTVDVTPDTGSAPDGLLGSPCETNEDCVSNPEYTCFFGFCTERCSQDGADLPGTCQNVSDASVFGDEWGCPADLIYCMPGLVQDKSIICSKDADCAAVQSGMSCGAAVLISSKIVDGICVPNAERATAGEPCLANTDCKSLMCMGEDAESGVAGYCTSHCETNAQCLDGQLCTGIGFITEDETDETSAWGGYCLDIGIDTEAGEELTYCTSQAKCPEGFHCNAFIEPSSLVAQTWCIPSGEGTAAVGEPCTTAADCVGGSCYWGEEVQEGTEGYCSWDCPGGAEDCGEGQACVQRALHNNGTFDNPADDNKTIGACVYNDLGDPCVVDEDWCAGDNVCVSPEEWPENFGQCTEPVLVCDTYCETVEANCIDENAITWETDCATDCAGWPAGEEGDTEGNTTYCRLYHAEVAVGDPALHCPHASPDGGGICVDVDLCADVVCDAPPAAMCDGNTAMTYAAEGTCADGECSYEETSEDCGDNVCTDGACVEPADPCADVVCDAPPAAMCDGNTAKTYAAAGTCADGECSYEETSEDCGDNVCTDGACVEPADPCADVVCDAPPA
;
A
#
# COMPACT_ATOMS: atom_id res chain seq x y z
N MET A 1 15.31 3.46 18.78
CA MET A 1 15.67 2.08 19.16
C MET A 1 14.47 1.42 19.84
N LYS A 2 14.02 0.26 19.30
CA LYS A 2 13.10 -0.76 19.85
C LYS A 2 11.64 -0.28 20.04
N ARG A 3 10.67 -0.55 19.14
CA ARG A 3 10.07 -1.83 18.68
C ARG A 3 9.76 -2.81 19.83
N LEU A 4 8.47 -3.02 20.11
CA LEU A 4 7.96 -4.12 20.93
C LEU A 4 6.93 -4.90 20.11
N ALA A 5 7.19 -6.20 19.94
CA ALA A 5 6.34 -7.18 19.31
C ALA A 5 5.43 -7.84 20.36
N ILE A 6 4.21 -8.20 19.97
CA ILE A 6 3.30 -9.05 20.75
C ILE A 6 3.49 -10.49 20.25
N ALA A 7 3.87 -11.38 21.15
CA ALA A 7 3.92 -12.82 20.92
C ALA A 7 2.82 -13.51 21.75
N CYS A 8 2.07 -14.37 21.06
CA CYS A 8 1.04 -15.25 21.60
C CYS A 8 1.68 -16.38 22.42
N VAL A 9 1.17 -16.67 23.62
CA VAL A 9 1.53 -17.86 24.41
C VAL A 9 0.27 -18.65 24.74
N VAL A 10 0.13 -19.80 24.10
CA VAL A 10 -0.78 -20.89 24.47
C VAL A 10 -0.10 -21.70 25.57
N ALA A 11 -0.78 -21.91 26.70
CA ALA A 11 -0.33 -22.81 27.76
C ALA A 11 -1.38 -23.90 28.05
N LEU A 12 -1.03 -25.14 27.72
CA LEU A 12 -1.61 -26.37 28.26
C LEU A 12 -1.22 -26.51 29.75
N ALA A 13 -2.15 -26.98 30.58
CA ALA A 13 -1.83 -27.68 31.83
C ALA A 13 -2.89 -28.73 32.18
N LEU A 14 -2.53 -30.00 31.97
CA LEU A 14 -3.05 -31.17 32.69
C LEU A 14 -2.32 -31.26 34.04
N THR A 15 -3.03 -31.62 35.13
CA THR A 15 -2.73 -32.78 36.03
C THR A 15 -3.52 -32.71 37.36
N ALA A 16 -4.36 -33.74 37.55
CA ALA A 16 -4.76 -34.52 38.74
C ALA A 16 -4.86 -33.91 40.15
N CYS A 17 -5.99 -34.19 40.82
CA CYS A 17 -6.10 -34.94 42.10
C CYS A 17 -7.57 -35.02 42.55
N GLY A 18 -8.01 -36.17 43.11
CA GLY A 18 -9.18 -36.25 44.00
C GLY A 18 -10.05 -37.49 43.83
N GLU A 19 -9.82 -38.49 44.66
CA GLU A 19 -10.56 -39.74 44.80
C GLU A 19 -11.89 -39.58 45.59
N ASP A 20 -12.71 -40.65 45.51
CA ASP A 20 -13.80 -41.08 46.41
C ASP A 20 -15.18 -40.39 46.34
N SER A 21 -16.18 -41.10 45.82
CA SER A 21 -17.17 -41.83 46.65
C SER A 21 -18.30 -42.46 45.82
N ASP A 22 -18.72 -43.64 46.30
CA ASP A 22 -19.64 -44.62 45.74
C ASP A 22 -21.13 -44.21 45.52
N ASP A 23 -21.78 -45.05 44.70
CA ASP A 23 -23.13 -45.62 44.81
C ASP A 23 -24.33 -45.07 43.98
N GLY A 24 -24.82 -46.00 43.12
CA GLY A 24 -26.21 -46.13 42.68
C GLY A 24 -26.50 -45.61 41.26
N GLY A 25 -26.97 -46.35 40.27
CA GLY A 25 -27.63 -47.65 40.23
C GLY A 25 -28.82 -47.57 39.26
N GLY A 26 -28.75 -48.27 38.11
CA GLY A 26 -29.87 -48.56 37.19
C GLY A 26 -30.21 -47.44 36.19
N THR A 27 -30.62 -47.68 34.95
CA THR A 27 -30.96 -48.89 34.16
C THR A 27 -30.87 -48.52 32.67
N THR A 28 -30.38 -49.46 31.86
CA THR A 28 -30.45 -49.44 30.39
C THR A 28 -31.92 -49.54 29.89
N PRO A 29 -32.18 -49.23 28.61
CA PRO A 29 -32.13 -50.32 27.62
C PRO A 29 -31.40 -49.97 26.31
N GLU A 30 -31.03 -51.07 25.68
CA GLU A 30 -30.24 -51.30 24.47
C GLU A 30 -30.87 -50.86 23.13
N PRO A 31 -30.07 -50.92 22.03
CA PRO A 31 -30.35 -50.32 20.74
C PRO A 31 -31.12 -51.26 19.80
N THR A 32 -31.66 -50.70 18.71
CA THR A 32 -32.17 -51.47 17.58
C THR A 32 -31.26 -51.33 16.37
N ASP A 33 -30.55 -52.42 16.08
CA ASP A 33 -30.06 -52.77 14.74
C ASP A 33 -31.23 -53.05 13.79
N VAL A 34 -31.09 -52.65 12.53
CA VAL A 34 -31.68 -53.36 11.38
C VAL A 34 -30.62 -53.52 10.29
N ALA A 35 -30.33 -54.78 10.01
CA ALA A 35 -29.47 -55.33 8.96
C ALA A 35 -30.09 -55.13 7.55
N ALA A 36 -29.28 -54.85 6.52
CA ALA A 36 -28.73 -55.77 5.50
C ALA A 36 -29.67 -56.17 4.34
N ASP A 37 -29.20 -55.90 3.11
CA ASP A 37 -29.14 -56.79 1.92
C ASP A 37 -28.55 -55.95 0.74
N VAL A 38 -27.38 -56.23 0.13
CA VAL A 38 -26.88 -57.37 -0.68
C VAL A 38 -27.35 -57.36 -2.16
N ALA A 39 -26.34 -57.36 -3.07
CA ALA A 39 -26.31 -57.83 -4.48
C ALA A 39 -26.95 -56.90 -5.55
N ALA A 40 -26.46 -56.78 -6.80
CA ALA A 40 -25.36 -57.35 -7.59
C ALA A 40 -25.21 -56.50 -8.89
N ASP A 41 -24.00 -56.33 -9.43
CA ASP A 41 -23.48 -56.89 -10.70
C ASP A 41 -24.12 -56.39 -12.03
N GLY A 42 -23.27 -56.03 -13.00
CA GLY A 42 -23.68 -55.73 -14.37
C GLY A 42 -22.67 -54.96 -15.23
N THR A 43 -21.51 -55.53 -15.52
CA THR A 43 -20.57 -55.14 -16.59
C THR A 43 -21.18 -55.29 -17.99
N VAL A 44 -20.95 -54.37 -18.94
CA VAL A 44 -20.64 -54.65 -20.38
C VAL A 44 -19.86 -53.49 -21.02
N ASP A 45 -18.77 -53.86 -21.69
CA ASP A 45 -17.88 -53.17 -22.66
C ASP A 45 -17.83 -54.11 -23.92
N PRO A 46 -17.23 -53.84 -25.12
CA PRO A 46 -16.78 -52.63 -25.83
C PRO A 46 -17.30 -52.55 -27.31
N ASP A 47 -16.67 -51.65 -28.09
CA ASP A 47 -16.38 -51.65 -29.54
C ASP A 47 -17.23 -50.76 -30.45
N VAL A 48 -16.57 -49.79 -31.12
CA VAL A 48 -16.34 -49.75 -32.60
C VAL A 48 -15.46 -48.53 -32.96
N THR A 49 -14.27 -48.78 -33.52
CA THR A 49 -13.50 -47.88 -34.41
C THR A 49 -13.97 -48.02 -35.88
N PRO A 50 -13.64 -47.09 -36.80
CA PRO A 50 -12.52 -47.40 -37.71
C PRO A 50 -11.66 -46.21 -38.21
N ASP A 51 -10.35 -46.47 -38.18
CA ASP A 51 -9.28 -46.27 -39.19
C ASP A 51 -9.58 -45.63 -40.57
N VAL A 52 -8.78 -44.61 -40.96
CA VAL A 52 -8.22 -44.46 -42.33
C VAL A 52 -6.84 -43.79 -42.28
N THR A 53 -5.85 -44.54 -42.77
CA THR A 53 -4.45 -44.19 -43.10
C THR A 53 -4.27 -43.23 -44.29
N ALA A 54 -3.22 -42.40 -44.28
CA ALA A 54 -2.38 -42.14 -45.46
C ALA A 54 -0.99 -41.58 -45.06
N ASP A 55 0.03 -42.10 -45.72
CA ASP A 55 1.48 -42.01 -45.52
C ASP A 55 2.10 -41.57 -46.85
N ILE A 56 2.90 -40.48 -46.88
CA ILE A 56 3.99 -40.14 -47.84
C ILE A 56 4.61 -38.80 -47.34
N GLY A 57 5.91 -38.49 -47.25
CA GLY A 57 7.20 -39.11 -47.57
C GLY A 57 8.29 -38.01 -47.49
N GLU A 58 9.51 -38.36 -47.09
CA GLU A 58 10.77 -37.57 -47.15
C GLU A 58 11.82 -38.44 -47.90
N PRO A 59 13.05 -37.96 -48.23
CA PRO A 59 13.53 -36.61 -48.59
C PRO A 59 14.38 -36.66 -49.90
N ASP A 60 14.88 -35.53 -50.41
CA ASP A 60 15.99 -35.53 -51.38
C ASP A 60 16.93 -34.32 -51.25
N ALA A 61 18.18 -34.58 -51.60
CA ALA A 61 19.42 -33.90 -51.23
C ALA A 61 19.80 -32.62 -52.01
N ALA A 62 20.80 -31.92 -51.46
CA ALA A 62 21.57 -30.76 -51.96
C ALA A 62 22.24 -30.96 -53.35
N PRO A 63 22.85 -29.91 -53.97
CA PRO A 63 24.25 -29.57 -53.64
C PRO A 63 24.73 -28.10 -53.82
N ASP A 64 25.80 -27.78 -53.08
CA ASP A 64 27.03 -27.01 -53.39
C ASP A 64 27.01 -25.78 -54.34
N VAL A 65 27.35 -24.59 -53.80
CA VAL A 65 28.21 -23.59 -54.45
C VAL A 65 29.06 -22.82 -53.43
N GLU A 66 30.38 -22.96 -53.52
CA GLU A 66 31.41 -21.95 -53.22
C GLU A 66 32.29 -21.82 -54.50
N PRO A 67 33.20 -20.82 -54.70
CA PRO A 67 33.80 -19.87 -53.75
C PRO A 67 34.03 -18.43 -54.29
N ASP A 68 34.72 -17.62 -53.48
CA ASP A 68 35.90 -16.79 -53.85
C ASP A 68 35.71 -15.27 -53.75
N VAL A 69 36.09 -14.67 -52.61
CA VAL A 69 36.74 -13.35 -52.60
C VAL A 69 37.82 -13.30 -51.50
N THR A 70 39.00 -12.90 -51.95
CA THR A 70 40.25 -12.67 -51.23
C THR A 70 40.16 -11.56 -50.17
N VAL A 71 40.58 -11.85 -48.94
CA VAL A 71 40.83 -10.84 -47.89
C VAL A 71 42.20 -10.21 -48.12
N ASP A 72 42.20 -8.89 -48.36
CA ASP A 72 43.36 -8.02 -48.32
C ASP A 72 43.62 -7.62 -46.86
N VAL A 73 44.87 -7.74 -46.41
CA VAL A 73 45.27 -7.48 -45.02
C VAL A 73 45.64 -6.00 -44.89
N THR A 74 44.74 -5.20 -44.33
CA THR A 74 45.05 -3.89 -43.74
C THR A 74 45.26 -4.00 -42.23
N PRO A 75 46.06 -3.12 -41.61
CA PRO A 75 46.60 -3.34 -40.27
C PRO A 75 45.53 -3.18 -39.18
N ASP A 76 45.39 -4.26 -38.42
CA ASP A 76 44.77 -4.42 -37.10
C ASP A 76 44.87 -3.16 -36.21
N THR A 77 43.77 -2.39 -36.14
CA THR A 77 43.43 -1.59 -34.98
C THR A 77 42.52 -2.46 -34.13
N GLY A 78 43.09 -3.14 -33.13
CA GLY A 78 42.43 -4.21 -32.38
C GLY A 78 40.98 -3.90 -32.00
N SER A 79 40.05 -4.58 -32.67
CA SER A 79 38.69 -4.75 -32.18
C SER A 79 38.77 -5.51 -30.87
N ALA A 80 38.16 -5.00 -29.80
CA ALA A 80 37.97 -5.80 -28.59
C ALA A 80 37.18 -7.07 -28.96
N PRO A 81 37.39 -8.18 -28.25
CA PRO A 81 36.58 -9.37 -28.50
C PRO A 81 35.11 -9.06 -28.24
N ASP A 82 34.26 -9.51 -29.17
CA ASP A 82 32.80 -9.35 -29.11
C ASP A 82 32.26 -9.84 -27.75
N GLY A 83 31.35 -9.05 -27.18
CA GLY A 83 30.64 -9.34 -25.94
C GLY A 83 31.30 -8.99 -24.61
N LEU A 84 32.51 -8.44 -24.56
CA LEU A 84 33.03 -7.90 -23.30
C LEU A 84 32.29 -6.64 -22.85
N LEU A 85 32.40 -6.29 -21.56
CA LEU A 85 31.92 -5.02 -21.02
C LEU A 85 32.41 -3.84 -21.87
N GLY A 86 31.47 -3.00 -22.31
CA GLY A 86 31.70 -1.86 -23.20
C GLY A 86 31.80 -2.19 -24.69
N SER A 87 31.71 -3.47 -25.08
CA SER A 87 31.53 -3.85 -26.47
C SER A 87 30.12 -3.47 -26.94
N PRO A 88 29.95 -3.08 -28.22
CA PRO A 88 28.63 -2.93 -28.82
C PRO A 88 27.82 -4.23 -28.71
N CYS A 89 26.51 -4.11 -28.54
CA CYS A 89 25.57 -5.23 -28.54
C CYS A 89 24.23 -4.76 -29.11
N GLU A 90 23.45 -5.69 -29.64
CA GLU A 90 22.05 -5.47 -30.02
C GLU A 90 21.12 -6.17 -29.03
N THR A 91 21.56 -7.32 -28.52
CA THR A 91 20.83 -8.17 -27.59
C THR A 91 21.69 -8.54 -26.39
N ASN A 92 21.07 -9.01 -25.31
CA ASN A 92 21.78 -9.53 -24.14
C ASN A 92 22.68 -10.74 -24.48
N GLU A 93 22.37 -11.46 -25.56
CA GLU A 93 23.14 -12.63 -26.00
C GLU A 93 24.47 -12.25 -26.67
N ASP A 94 24.55 -11.01 -27.18
CA ASP A 94 25.80 -10.47 -27.73
C ASP A 94 26.82 -10.16 -26.64
N CYS A 95 26.37 -10.06 -25.38
CA CYS A 95 27.23 -9.91 -24.22
C CYS A 95 27.71 -11.27 -23.73
N VAL A 96 28.99 -11.37 -23.37
CA VAL A 96 29.63 -12.59 -22.88
C VAL A 96 28.75 -13.19 -21.79
N SER A 97 28.56 -14.51 -21.88
CA SER A 97 27.61 -15.35 -21.14
C SER A 97 27.83 -15.40 -19.61
N ASN A 98 27.96 -14.26 -18.96
CA ASN A 98 27.81 -14.10 -17.52
C ASN A 98 26.42 -13.48 -17.29
N PRO A 99 25.53 -14.08 -16.47
CA PRO A 99 24.19 -13.58 -16.19
C PRO A 99 24.11 -12.15 -15.60
N GLU A 100 25.25 -11.51 -15.35
CA GLU A 100 25.37 -10.16 -14.80
C GLU A 100 25.55 -9.09 -15.87
N TYR A 101 25.79 -9.46 -17.14
CA TYR A 101 25.87 -8.52 -18.25
C TYR A 101 24.54 -8.42 -18.99
N THR A 102 24.13 -7.19 -19.29
CA THR A 102 22.97 -6.89 -20.13
C THR A 102 23.40 -5.93 -21.23
N CYS A 103 22.78 -6.02 -22.40
CA CYS A 103 22.88 -4.99 -23.40
C CYS A 103 22.03 -3.80 -22.96
N PHE A 104 22.66 -2.67 -22.67
CA PHE A 104 21.98 -1.45 -22.23
C PHE A 104 22.44 -0.29 -23.12
N PHE A 105 21.51 0.35 -23.81
CA PHE A 105 21.77 1.39 -24.82
C PHE A 105 22.84 0.99 -25.86
N GLY A 106 22.82 -0.29 -26.29
CA GLY A 106 23.71 -0.81 -27.32
C GLY A 106 25.13 -1.13 -26.86
N PHE A 107 25.39 -1.19 -25.55
CA PHE A 107 26.66 -1.64 -25.00
C PHE A 107 26.46 -2.67 -23.89
N CYS A 108 27.35 -3.66 -23.84
CA CYS A 108 27.37 -4.61 -22.74
C CYS A 108 27.75 -3.90 -21.45
N THR A 109 26.83 -3.86 -20.48
CA THR A 109 27.01 -3.28 -19.14
C THR A 109 26.82 -4.34 -18.05
N GLU A 110 27.42 -4.12 -16.87
CA GLU A 110 27.24 -4.94 -15.66
C GLU A 110 26.21 -4.27 -14.75
N ARG A 111 25.29 -5.05 -14.16
CA ARG A 111 24.38 -4.55 -13.11
C ARG A 111 25.15 -4.30 -11.81
N CYS A 112 24.97 -3.11 -11.24
CA CYS A 112 25.61 -2.66 -10.00
C CYS A 112 24.88 -3.11 -8.72
N SER A 113 23.61 -3.55 -8.81
CA SER A 113 22.77 -3.89 -7.66
C SER A 113 21.84 -5.08 -7.98
N GLN A 114 21.74 -6.04 -7.06
CA GLN A 114 20.62 -6.97 -6.95
C GLN A 114 20.00 -6.80 -5.56
N ASP A 115 18.69 -6.61 -5.49
CA ASP A 115 17.86 -6.79 -4.29
C ASP A 115 18.33 -6.06 -3.02
N GLY A 116 18.74 -4.79 -3.13
CA GLY A 116 19.02 -3.94 -1.96
C GLY A 116 20.22 -4.38 -1.11
N ALA A 117 21.08 -5.26 -1.62
CA ALA A 117 22.36 -5.56 -1.00
C ALA A 117 23.48 -4.75 -1.68
N ASP A 118 24.16 -3.88 -0.93
CA ASP A 118 25.40 -3.24 -1.38
C ASP A 118 26.39 -4.32 -1.82
N LEU A 119 26.68 -4.42 -3.13
CA LEU A 119 27.83 -5.20 -3.59
C LEU A 119 29.10 -4.52 -3.06
N PRO A 120 29.94 -5.21 -2.26
CA PRO A 120 31.13 -4.61 -1.70
C PRO A 120 32.23 -4.57 -2.76
N GLY A 121 32.23 -3.55 -3.62
CA GLY A 121 33.33 -3.27 -4.54
C GLY A 121 32.87 -2.69 -5.87
N THR A 122 33.48 -1.57 -6.24
CA THR A 122 33.58 -1.04 -7.60
C THR A 122 33.71 -2.14 -8.68
N CYS A 123 33.31 -1.86 -9.93
CA CYS A 123 33.59 -2.67 -11.12
C CYS A 123 35.11 -2.95 -11.25
N GLN A 124 35.65 -3.90 -10.47
CA GLN A 124 37.09 -4.09 -10.22
C GLN A 124 37.77 -4.99 -11.26
N ASN A 125 36.99 -5.62 -12.14
CA ASN A 125 37.50 -6.60 -13.10
C ASN A 125 37.29 -6.17 -14.56
N VAL A 126 37.24 -4.86 -14.85
CA VAL A 126 37.36 -4.42 -16.24
C VAL A 126 38.82 -4.60 -16.65
N SER A 127 39.11 -5.72 -17.32
CA SER A 127 40.44 -5.99 -17.88
C SER A 127 40.83 -4.90 -18.89
N ASP A 128 42.14 -4.73 -19.12
CA ASP A 128 42.77 -3.82 -20.10
C ASP A 128 42.25 -3.95 -21.57
N ALA A 129 41.20 -4.74 -21.81
CA ALA A 129 40.61 -5.08 -23.10
C ALA A 129 39.24 -4.40 -23.38
N SER A 130 38.67 -3.58 -22.48
CA SER A 130 37.55 -2.71 -22.89
C SER A 130 38.06 -1.69 -23.91
N VAL A 131 37.34 -1.49 -25.03
CA VAL A 131 37.80 -0.82 -26.27
C VAL A 131 38.49 0.55 -26.05
N PHE A 132 38.28 1.20 -24.90
CA PHE A 132 38.69 2.59 -24.70
C PHE A 132 39.51 2.91 -23.45
N GLY A 133 39.99 1.94 -22.68
CA GLY A 133 41.01 2.15 -21.63
C GLY A 133 40.85 3.39 -20.75
N ASP A 134 40.05 3.29 -19.68
CA ASP A 134 40.36 3.68 -18.29
C ASP A 134 39.09 4.05 -17.49
N GLU A 135 38.89 3.28 -16.42
CA GLU A 135 37.99 3.46 -15.25
C GLU A 135 36.46 3.58 -15.48
N TRP A 136 35.75 2.51 -15.12
CA TRP A 136 34.29 2.43 -14.98
C TRP A 136 33.89 2.58 -13.51
N GLY A 137 32.74 3.21 -13.23
CA GLY A 137 32.22 3.40 -11.88
C GLY A 137 30.72 3.12 -11.78
N CYS A 138 30.29 2.64 -10.61
CA CYS A 138 28.88 2.56 -10.21
C CYS A 138 28.61 3.68 -9.20
N PRO A 139 27.93 4.77 -9.58
CA PRO A 139 27.41 5.75 -8.62
C PRO A 139 26.38 5.07 -7.70
N ALA A 140 26.27 5.54 -6.45
CA ALA A 140 25.37 4.95 -5.46
C ALA A 140 23.89 4.98 -5.89
N ASP A 141 23.54 5.87 -6.81
CA ASP A 141 22.17 6.11 -7.28
C ASP A 141 21.88 5.45 -8.64
N LEU A 142 22.79 4.62 -9.17
CA LEU A 142 22.69 4.03 -10.51
C LEU A 142 22.74 2.49 -10.49
N ILE A 143 21.84 1.89 -11.26
CA ILE A 143 21.67 0.42 -11.33
C ILE A 143 22.71 -0.23 -12.27
N TYR A 144 23.34 0.53 -13.19
CA TYR A 144 24.23 0.01 -14.24
C TYR A 144 25.61 0.70 -14.26
N CYS A 145 26.65 -0.06 -14.61
CA CYS A 145 28.02 0.44 -14.70
C CYS A 145 28.21 1.15 -16.06
N MET A 146 28.73 2.38 -16.09
CA MET A 146 28.84 3.18 -17.33
C MET A 146 30.27 3.64 -17.64
N PRO A 147 30.64 3.78 -18.94
CA PRO A 147 32.00 4.15 -19.33
C PRO A 147 32.31 5.60 -18.94
N GLY A 148 33.52 5.84 -18.43
CA GLY A 148 34.03 7.20 -18.13
C GLY A 148 33.61 7.77 -16.76
N LEU A 149 32.92 6.98 -15.93
CA LEU A 149 32.57 7.37 -14.57
C LEU A 149 33.75 7.16 -13.61
N VAL A 150 34.71 8.07 -13.64
CA VAL A 150 35.77 8.12 -12.61
C VAL A 150 35.25 8.89 -11.38
N GLN A 151 35.23 8.22 -10.22
CA GLN A 151 35.18 8.79 -8.86
C GLN A 151 34.46 10.15 -8.74
N ASP A 152 33.15 10.11 -8.50
CA ASP A 152 32.30 11.26 -8.14
C ASP A 152 32.06 12.31 -9.24
N LYS A 153 32.32 12.00 -10.52
CA LYS A 153 32.00 12.89 -11.65
C LYS A 153 31.31 12.13 -12.78
N SER A 154 30.03 11.78 -12.61
CA SER A 154 29.14 11.79 -13.76
C SER A 154 29.06 13.23 -14.26
N ILE A 155 29.44 13.47 -15.51
CA ILE A 155 29.11 14.76 -16.15
C ILE A 155 27.83 14.52 -16.90
N ILE A 156 26.79 14.57 -16.09
CA ILE A 156 25.42 14.86 -16.47
C ILE A 156 25.49 16.05 -17.44
N CYS A 157 24.92 15.86 -18.63
CA CYS A 157 24.85 16.88 -19.65
C CYS A 157 23.41 17.06 -20.09
N SER A 158 23.06 18.29 -20.44
CA SER A 158 21.82 18.56 -21.17
C SER A 158 22.07 19.02 -22.60
N LYS A 159 23.34 19.19 -22.97
CA LYS A 159 23.81 19.56 -24.31
C LYS A 159 25.28 19.19 -24.51
N ASP A 160 25.69 19.05 -25.76
CA ASP A 160 27.08 18.77 -26.17
C ASP A 160 28.12 19.73 -25.58
N ALA A 161 27.74 20.99 -25.38
CA ALA A 161 28.64 22.00 -24.82
C ALA A 161 29.08 21.68 -23.38
N ASP A 162 28.25 20.95 -22.63
CA ASP A 162 28.60 20.52 -21.27
C ASP A 162 29.68 19.43 -21.32
N CYS A 163 29.67 18.61 -22.37
CA CYS A 163 30.64 17.55 -22.60
C CYS A 163 32.00 18.06 -23.11
N ALA A 164 31.99 19.20 -23.82
CA ALA A 164 33.23 19.82 -24.29
C ALA A 164 34.16 20.27 -23.14
N ALA A 165 33.62 20.52 -21.94
CA ALA A 165 34.39 20.85 -20.75
C ALA A 165 35.10 19.63 -20.12
N VAL A 166 34.64 18.42 -20.45
CA VAL A 166 35.17 17.14 -19.98
C VAL A 166 36.37 16.75 -20.81
N GLN A 167 36.14 16.61 -22.12
CA GLN A 167 37.17 16.27 -23.09
C GLN A 167 36.74 16.73 -24.48
N SER A 168 37.71 17.20 -25.28
CA SER A 168 37.46 17.50 -26.69
C SER A 168 37.04 16.23 -27.43
N GLY A 169 35.89 16.27 -28.11
CA GLY A 169 35.36 15.10 -28.80
C GLY A 169 34.45 14.24 -27.94
N MET A 170 33.67 14.82 -27.02
CA MET A 170 32.51 14.17 -26.39
C MET A 170 31.22 14.90 -26.78
N SER A 171 30.11 14.17 -26.89
CA SER A 171 28.75 14.65 -27.14
C SER A 171 27.81 14.13 -26.05
N CYS A 172 26.70 14.82 -25.83
CA CYS A 172 25.67 14.40 -24.90
C CYS A 172 24.77 13.38 -25.59
N GLY A 173 24.78 12.11 -25.16
CA GLY A 173 24.25 11.05 -26.02
C GLY A 173 23.89 9.74 -25.35
N ALA A 174 23.37 9.77 -24.13
CA ALA A 174 22.61 8.66 -23.56
C ALA A 174 21.73 9.23 -22.45
N ALA A 175 20.43 8.94 -22.49
CA ALA A 175 19.51 9.35 -21.45
C ALA A 175 19.61 8.34 -20.31
N VAL A 176 19.98 8.78 -19.11
CA VAL A 176 20.08 7.89 -17.96
C VAL A 176 19.21 8.40 -16.84
N LEU A 177 18.48 7.46 -16.26
CA LEU A 177 17.68 7.68 -15.08
C LEU A 177 18.60 7.90 -13.87
N ILE A 178 18.63 9.13 -13.36
CA ILE A 178 19.35 9.49 -12.14
C ILE A 178 18.28 9.73 -11.07
N SER A 179 18.03 8.71 -10.24
CA SER A 179 16.88 8.64 -9.32
C SER A 179 15.51 8.61 -10.02
N SER A 180 14.43 8.44 -9.25
CA SER A 180 13.05 8.31 -9.77
C SER A 180 12.47 9.56 -10.44
N LYS A 181 13.24 10.63 -10.66
CA LYS A 181 12.70 11.94 -11.07
C LYS A 181 13.45 12.67 -12.17
N ILE A 182 14.65 12.25 -12.56
CA ILE A 182 15.46 13.01 -13.52
C ILE A 182 16.07 12.05 -14.54
N VAL A 183 15.79 12.31 -15.82
CA VAL A 183 16.53 11.73 -16.94
C VAL A 183 17.49 12.80 -17.43
N ASP A 184 18.78 12.53 -17.35
CA ASP A 184 19.80 13.42 -17.88
C ASP A 184 20.64 12.72 -18.95
N GLY A 185 21.26 13.51 -19.82
CA GLY A 185 22.21 13.01 -20.78
C GLY A 185 23.55 12.64 -20.13
N ILE A 186 24.28 11.71 -20.75
CA ILE A 186 25.67 11.40 -20.41
C ILE A 186 26.60 11.77 -21.55
N CYS A 187 27.75 12.34 -21.19
CA CYS A 187 28.81 12.63 -22.14
C CYS A 187 29.45 11.34 -22.66
N VAL A 188 29.21 11.05 -23.94
CA VAL A 188 29.78 9.92 -24.66
C VAL A 188 30.85 10.41 -25.65
N PRO A 189 31.91 9.65 -25.92
CA PRO A 189 32.88 10.00 -26.96
C PRO A 189 32.20 10.18 -28.32
N ASN A 190 32.55 11.26 -29.02
CA ASN A 190 32.26 11.45 -30.44
C ASN A 190 33.08 10.43 -31.23
N ALA A 191 32.53 9.22 -31.42
CA ALA A 191 32.94 8.40 -32.53
C ALA A 191 32.55 9.08 -33.86
N GLU A 192 33.06 8.61 -35.00
CA GLU A 192 32.62 9.02 -36.34
C GLU A 192 31.19 8.51 -36.63
N ARG A 193 30.26 8.88 -35.75
CA ARG A 193 28.85 8.54 -35.75
C ARG A 193 28.04 9.65 -36.41
N ALA A 194 26.88 9.27 -36.92
CA ALA A 194 25.89 10.16 -37.48
C ALA A 194 25.42 11.19 -36.43
N THR A 195 25.35 12.44 -36.86
CA THR A 195 24.77 13.58 -36.13
C THR A 195 23.25 13.55 -36.21
N ALA A 196 22.57 14.34 -35.35
CA ALA A 196 21.12 14.44 -35.39
C ALA A 196 20.62 14.79 -36.81
N GLY A 197 19.61 14.04 -37.29
CA GLY A 197 19.04 14.16 -38.64
C GLY A 197 19.73 13.31 -39.72
N GLU A 198 20.87 12.69 -39.44
CA GLU A 198 21.50 11.73 -40.36
C GLU A 198 20.88 10.32 -40.19
N PRO A 199 20.81 9.52 -41.27
CA PRO A 199 20.22 8.18 -41.22
C PRO A 199 21.07 7.23 -40.38
N CYS A 200 20.41 6.30 -39.71
CA CYS A 200 21.03 5.25 -38.89
C CYS A 200 20.33 3.90 -39.10
N LEU A 201 21.06 2.82 -38.87
CA LEU A 201 20.55 1.44 -38.87
C LEU A 201 20.53 0.83 -37.47
N ALA A 202 21.28 1.42 -36.54
CA ALA A 202 21.28 1.07 -35.13
C ALA A 202 21.53 2.30 -34.26
N ASN A 203 21.11 2.24 -33.00
CA ASN A 203 21.42 3.23 -31.97
C ASN A 203 22.90 3.62 -31.92
N THR A 204 23.80 2.65 -32.09
CA THR A 204 25.26 2.89 -32.06
C THR A 204 25.79 3.70 -33.24
N ASP A 205 25.02 3.86 -34.30
CA ASP A 205 25.37 4.72 -35.44
C ASP A 205 25.26 6.19 -35.08
N CYS A 206 24.51 6.54 -34.03
CA CYS A 206 24.21 7.90 -33.65
C CYS A 206 25.12 8.43 -32.55
N LYS A 207 25.54 9.70 -32.66
CA LYS A 207 26.29 10.39 -31.59
C LYS A 207 25.52 10.47 -30.28
N SER A 208 24.21 10.50 -30.37
CA SER A 208 23.26 10.46 -29.27
C SER A 208 22.95 9.07 -28.73
N LEU A 209 23.51 8.03 -29.36
CA LEU A 209 23.16 6.63 -29.13
C LEU A 209 21.67 6.32 -29.29
N MET A 210 20.94 7.14 -30.04
CA MET A 210 19.52 6.92 -30.28
C MET A 210 19.17 7.12 -31.75
N CYS A 211 18.71 6.04 -32.37
CA CYS A 211 18.17 5.96 -33.71
C CYS A 211 16.64 5.83 -33.59
N MET A 212 15.90 6.86 -34.01
CA MET A 212 14.43 6.81 -33.97
C MET A 212 13.86 6.40 -35.33
N GLY A 213 12.80 5.59 -35.30
CA GLY A 213 12.12 5.11 -36.51
C GLY A 213 12.86 4.01 -37.25
N GLU A 214 13.78 3.31 -36.57
CA GLU A 214 14.33 2.06 -37.10
C GLU A 214 13.23 0.98 -37.10
N ASP A 215 13.12 0.27 -38.22
CA ASP A 215 12.42 -1.00 -38.27
C ASP A 215 13.45 -2.03 -38.71
N ALA A 216 13.98 -2.75 -37.71
CA ALA A 216 15.01 -3.76 -37.89
C ALA A 216 14.55 -4.88 -38.85
N GLU A 217 13.24 -5.14 -38.94
CA GLU A 217 12.69 -6.18 -39.82
C GLU A 217 12.54 -5.70 -41.27
N SER A 218 12.19 -4.43 -41.51
CA SER A 218 12.02 -3.90 -42.86
C SER A 218 13.29 -3.28 -43.46
N GLY A 219 14.33 -3.03 -42.65
CA GLY A 219 15.59 -2.44 -43.08
C GLY A 219 15.47 -0.96 -43.47
N VAL A 220 14.41 -0.29 -43.00
CA VAL A 220 14.23 1.16 -43.15
C VAL A 220 15.17 1.85 -42.17
N ALA A 221 16.04 2.72 -42.70
CA ALA A 221 16.94 3.51 -41.88
C ALA A 221 16.14 4.51 -41.03
N GLY A 222 16.37 4.47 -39.72
CA GLY A 222 15.90 5.50 -38.81
C GLY A 222 16.74 6.78 -38.93
N TYR A 223 16.52 7.72 -38.03
CA TYR A 223 17.29 8.97 -37.96
C TYR A 223 17.85 9.19 -36.57
N CYS A 224 19.09 9.67 -36.51
CA CYS A 224 19.70 10.02 -35.24
C CYS A 224 18.97 11.22 -34.63
N THR A 225 18.56 11.11 -33.38
CA THR A 225 17.97 12.23 -32.61
C THR A 225 18.97 12.82 -31.64
N SER A 226 18.72 13.97 -31.03
CA SER A 226 19.50 14.51 -29.91
C SER A 226 18.63 14.68 -28.66
N HIS A 227 19.23 14.54 -27.49
CA HIS A 227 18.57 14.86 -26.23
C HIS A 227 18.27 16.37 -26.15
N CYS A 228 17.13 16.74 -25.56
CA CYS A 228 16.74 18.13 -25.34
C CYS A 228 15.96 18.30 -24.02
N GLU A 229 16.02 19.49 -23.44
CA GLU A 229 15.15 19.91 -22.33
C GLU A 229 14.04 20.87 -22.83
N THR A 230 14.34 21.58 -23.91
CA THR A 230 13.52 22.63 -24.52
C THR A 230 13.67 22.58 -26.04
N ASN A 231 12.67 23.12 -26.76
CA ASN A 231 12.70 23.19 -28.23
C ASN A 231 13.92 23.94 -28.79
N ALA A 232 14.53 24.85 -28.03
CA ALA A 232 15.68 25.63 -28.47
C ALA A 232 16.98 24.79 -28.61
N GLN A 233 16.98 23.54 -28.11
CA GLN A 233 18.09 22.60 -28.24
C GLN A 233 18.00 21.74 -29.50
N CYS A 234 16.87 21.75 -30.21
CA CYS A 234 16.65 20.95 -31.41
C CYS A 234 17.05 21.69 -32.69
N LEU A 235 17.32 20.93 -33.76
CA LEU A 235 17.58 21.51 -35.08
C LEU A 235 16.31 22.19 -35.63
N ASP A 236 16.49 23.12 -36.58
CA ASP A 236 15.35 23.77 -37.23
C ASP A 236 14.42 22.72 -37.86
N GLY A 237 13.15 22.69 -37.42
CA GLY A 237 12.14 21.74 -37.87
C GLY A 237 11.88 20.57 -36.90
N GLN A 238 12.66 20.45 -35.83
CA GLN A 238 12.48 19.43 -34.79
C GLN A 238 11.78 20.00 -33.54
N LEU A 239 11.01 19.15 -32.85
CA LEU A 239 10.39 19.46 -31.56
C LEU A 239 11.02 18.62 -30.45
N CYS A 240 11.19 19.23 -29.28
CA CYS A 240 11.61 18.50 -28.09
C CYS A 240 10.40 17.80 -27.48
N THR A 241 10.31 16.49 -27.67
CA THR A 241 9.22 15.65 -27.12
C THR A 241 9.69 14.91 -25.88
N GLY A 242 8.93 15.01 -24.80
CA GLY A 242 9.10 14.19 -23.60
C GLY A 242 8.60 12.76 -23.83
N ILE A 243 9.43 11.79 -23.49
CA ILE A 243 9.04 10.38 -23.40
C ILE A 243 9.08 9.99 -21.93
N GLY A 244 7.94 9.50 -21.43
CA GLY A 244 7.81 8.96 -20.07
C GLY A 244 8.31 7.52 -20.02
N PHE A 245 9.06 7.19 -18.98
CA PHE A 245 9.51 5.83 -18.68
C PHE A 245 8.78 5.35 -17.43
N ILE A 246 8.12 4.20 -17.51
CA ILE A 246 7.58 3.49 -16.36
C ILE A 246 8.73 2.69 -15.74
N THR A 247 9.02 2.90 -14.47
CA THR A 247 9.97 2.06 -13.72
C THR A 247 9.19 0.99 -12.97
N GLU A 248 9.60 -0.27 -13.11
CA GLU A 248 8.92 -1.44 -12.51
C GLU A 248 9.00 -1.50 -10.98
N ASP A 249 9.74 -0.58 -10.33
CA ASP A 249 9.94 -0.58 -8.88
C ASP A 249 9.00 0.39 -8.15
N GLU A 250 8.10 -0.22 -7.38
CA GLU A 250 7.27 0.30 -6.29
C GLU A 250 5.94 0.99 -6.63
N THR A 251 4.96 0.65 -5.81
CA THR A 251 3.52 0.92 -5.83
C THR A 251 3.12 2.41 -5.73
N ASP A 252 4.04 3.35 -5.97
CA ASP A 252 3.78 4.79 -5.87
C ASP A 252 4.55 5.59 -6.94
N GLU A 253 3.81 6.02 -7.96
CA GLU A 253 3.92 7.32 -8.64
C GLU A 253 5.31 7.87 -9.03
N THR A 254 6.14 7.13 -9.76
CA THR A 254 7.23 7.82 -10.48
C THR A 254 7.42 7.33 -11.91
N SER A 255 6.92 8.12 -12.87
CA SER A 255 7.42 8.08 -14.24
C SER A 255 8.52 9.13 -14.40
N ALA A 256 9.66 8.75 -14.94
CA ALA A 256 10.70 9.71 -15.32
C ALA A 256 10.51 10.16 -16.76
N TRP A 257 10.92 11.40 -17.08
CA TRP A 257 10.75 11.99 -18.41
C TRP A 257 12.09 12.39 -19.00
N GLY A 258 12.38 11.92 -20.23
CA GLY A 258 13.52 12.36 -21.03
C GLY A 258 13.06 13.04 -22.31
N GLY A 259 13.77 14.09 -22.75
CA GLY A 259 13.40 14.83 -23.96
C GLY A 259 14.24 14.47 -25.18
N TYR A 260 13.58 14.32 -26.32
CA TYR A 260 14.21 13.99 -27.59
C TYR A 260 13.76 14.92 -28.71
N CYS A 261 14.71 15.31 -29.58
CA CYS A 261 14.40 16.10 -30.75
C CYS A 261 13.79 15.19 -31.83
N LEU A 262 12.46 15.21 -31.95
CA LEU A 262 11.73 14.50 -32.99
C LEU A 262 11.65 15.38 -34.24
N ASP A 263 12.07 14.82 -35.38
CA ASP A 263 11.71 15.39 -36.67
C ASP A 263 10.24 15.05 -36.94
N ILE A 264 9.42 16.09 -37.00
CA ILE A 264 7.98 15.99 -37.24
C ILE A 264 7.64 16.11 -38.73
N GLY A 265 8.64 16.00 -39.61
CA GLY A 265 8.47 15.99 -41.06
C GLY A 265 8.09 17.34 -41.65
N ILE A 266 8.34 18.43 -40.92
CA ILE A 266 8.09 19.78 -41.42
C ILE A 266 9.31 20.21 -42.23
N ASP A 267 9.13 20.26 -43.55
CA ASP A 267 10.14 20.78 -44.47
C ASP A 267 10.36 22.27 -44.24
N THR A 268 11.33 22.60 -43.38
CA THR A 268 11.70 23.99 -43.10
C THR A 268 12.33 24.69 -44.31
N GLU A 269 12.78 23.96 -45.36
CA GLU A 269 13.24 24.58 -46.61
C GLU A 269 12.09 25.24 -47.37
N ALA A 270 10.84 24.80 -47.16
CA ALA A 270 9.65 25.44 -47.68
C ALA A 270 9.27 26.73 -46.93
N GLY A 271 9.92 27.02 -45.78
CA GLY A 271 9.66 28.19 -44.95
C GLY A 271 8.36 28.10 -44.15
N GLU A 272 7.85 26.89 -43.92
CA GLU A 272 6.67 26.67 -43.08
C GLU A 272 7.08 26.71 -41.60
N GLU A 273 6.72 27.80 -40.91
CA GLU A 273 6.91 27.89 -39.46
C GLU A 273 5.91 26.97 -38.74
N LEU A 274 6.45 26.19 -37.80
CA LEU A 274 5.68 25.45 -36.81
C LEU A 274 4.58 26.33 -36.20
N THR A 275 3.32 25.95 -36.42
CA THR A 275 2.17 26.74 -35.97
C THR A 275 1.64 26.17 -34.65
N TYR A 276 1.76 26.95 -33.57
CA TYR A 276 1.14 26.64 -32.29
C TYR A 276 -0.39 26.64 -32.43
N CYS A 277 -1.06 25.61 -31.92
CA CYS A 277 -2.51 25.51 -31.96
C CYS A 277 -3.09 25.47 -30.56
N THR A 278 -4.14 26.25 -30.31
CA THR A 278 -4.95 26.15 -29.07
C THR A 278 -6.23 25.37 -29.30
N SER A 279 -6.48 24.95 -30.54
CA SER A 279 -7.65 24.21 -30.96
C SER A 279 -7.41 23.63 -32.35
N GLN A 280 -8.10 22.54 -32.70
CA GLN A 280 -8.00 21.88 -34.01
C GLN A 280 -8.33 22.85 -35.15
N ALA A 281 -9.29 23.76 -34.92
CA ALA A 281 -9.68 24.79 -35.89
C ALA A 281 -8.58 25.83 -36.23
N LYS A 282 -7.47 25.86 -35.47
CA LYS A 282 -6.32 26.72 -35.77
C LYS A 282 -5.33 26.12 -36.75
N CYS A 283 -5.44 24.82 -37.02
CA CYS A 283 -4.53 24.15 -37.94
C CYS A 283 -4.93 24.34 -39.41
N PRO A 284 -3.94 24.46 -40.32
CA PRO A 284 -4.19 24.44 -41.75
C PRO A 284 -4.91 23.17 -42.20
N GLU A 285 -5.56 23.21 -43.36
CA GLU A 285 -6.19 22.02 -43.95
C GLU A 285 -5.14 20.93 -44.19
N GLY A 286 -5.40 19.72 -43.68
CA GLY A 286 -4.45 18.60 -43.71
C GLY A 286 -3.50 18.51 -42.51
N PHE A 287 -3.70 19.34 -41.47
CA PHE A 287 -2.97 19.28 -40.22
C PHE A 287 -3.90 19.01 -39.03
N HIS A 288 -3.36 18.44 -37.96
CA HIS A 288 -4.05 18.27 -36.69
C HIS A 288 -3.24 18.82 -35.53
N CYS A 289 -3.94 19.28 -34.51
CA CYS A 289 -3.38 19.81 -33.30
C CYS A 289 -3.02 18.64 -32.39
N ASN A 290 -1.72 18.41 -32.20
CA ASN A 290 -1.22 17.31 -31.37
C ASN A 290 -0.48 17.89 -30.15
N ALA A 291 -0.70 17.29 -28.99
CA ALA A 291 -0.08 17.66 -27.72
C ALA A 291 1.28 16.97 -27.54
N PHE A 292 2.32 17.78 -27.40
CA PHE A 292 3.67 17.36 -27.07
C PHE A 292 4.00 17.80 -25.65
N ILE A 293 4.57 16.91 -24.86
CA ILE A 293 4.93 17.22 -23.49
C ILE A 293 6.32 17.83 -23.51
N GLU A 294 6.46 19.07 -23.04
CA GLU A 294 7.78 19.67 -22.85
C GLU A 294 8.43 19.05 -21.59
N PRO A 295 9.57 18.35 -21.72
CA PRO A 295 10.15 17.58 -20.61
C PRO A 295 10.48 18.43 -19.38
N SER A 296 10.96 19.66 -19.60
CA SER A 296 11.40 20.55 -18.51
C SER A 296 10.25 21.15 -17.70
N SER A 297 9.06 21.27 -18.28
CA SER A 297 7.90 21.91 -17.64
C SER A 297 6.78 20.92 -17.33
N LEU A 298 6.78 19.75 -17.97
CA LEU A 298 5.66 18.81 -18.03
C LEU A 298 4.35 19.46 -18.47
N VAL A 299 4.45 20.58 -19.21
CA VAL A 299 3.32 21.26 -19.80
C VAL A 299 3.12 20.72 -21.20
N ALA A 300 1.90 20.29 -21.50
CA ALA A 300 1.50 19.97 -22.86
C ALA A 300 1.52 21.24 -23.73
N GLN A 301 2.39 21.25 -24.73
CA GLN A 301 2.42 22.24 -25.80
C GLN A 301 1.82 21.64 -27.06
N THR A 302 0.92 22.37 -27.71
CA THR A 302 0.18 21.85 -28.84
C THR A 302 0.60 22.49 -30.16
N TRP A 303 0.89 21.65 -31.15
CA TRP A 303 1.41 22.06 -32.46
C TRP A 303 0.59 21.44 -33.59
N CYS A 304 0.43 22.20 -34.68
CA CYS A 304 -0.15 21.65 -35.90
C CYS A 304 0.86 20.76 -36.59
N ILE A 305 0.59 19.46 -36.64
CA ILE A 305 1.37 18.48 -37.38
C ILE A 305 0.57 17.93 -38.57
N PRO A 306 1.22 17.54 -39.68
CA PRO A 306 0.54 16.94 -40.81
C PRO A 306 -0.31 15.75 -40.35
N SER A 307 -1.55 15.65 -40.82
CA SER A 307 -2.34 14.43 -40.64
C SER A 307 -1.63 13.28 -41.35
N GLY A 308 -1.34 12.20 -40.62
CA GLY A 308 -0.79 10.98 -41.21
C GLY A 308 -1.71 10.43 -42.30
N GLU A 309 -1.14 9.67 -43.23
CA GLU A 309 -1.92 8.90 -44.24
C GLU A 309 -2.59 7.65 -43.64
N GLY A 310 -2.67 7.58 -42.29
CA GLY A 310 -3.36 6.53 -41.56
C GLY A 310 -4.78 6.33 -42.08
N THR A 311 -5.30 5.11 -41.92
CA THR A 311 -6.65 4.76 -42.37
C THR A 311 -7.65 4.61 -41.24
N ALA A 312 -7.17 4.49 -39.99
CA ALA A 312 -7.98 4.32 -38.81
C ALA A 312 -8.60 5.66 -38.38
N ALA A 313 -9.92 5.74 -38.36
CA ALA A 313 -10.63 6.89 -37.83
C ALA A 313 -10.54 6.95 -36.30
N VAL A 314 -10.92 8.08 -35.69
CA VAL A 314 -11.05 8.16 -34.23
C VAL A 314 -11.99 7.05 -33.72
N GLY A 315 -11.58 6.36 -32.65
CA GLY A 315 -12.28 5.20 -32.09
C GLY A 315 -11.98 3.87 -32.78
N GLU A 316 -11.26 3.86 -33.90
CA GLU A 316 -10.80 2.62 -34.53
C GLU A 316 -9.48 2.15 -33.90
N PRO A 317 -9.25 0.82 -33.88
CA PRO A 317 -8.03 0.28 -33.31
C PRO A 317 -6.80 0.69 -34.12
N CYS A 318 -5.68 0.86 -33.43
CA CYS A 318 -4.40 1.20 -34.00
C CYS A 318 -3.29 0.43 -33.29
N THR A 319 -2.20 0.19 -34.01
CA THR A 319 -0.97 -0.40 -33.45
C THR A 319 0.10 0.66 -33.26
N THR A 320 0.07 1.70 -34.09
CA THR A 320 0.99 2.85 -34.04
C THR A 320 0.24 4.15 -34.27
N ALA A 321 0.82 5.28 -33.88
CA ALA A 321 0.26 6.61 -34.17
C ALA A 321 0.09 6.86 -35.69
N ALA A 322 0.86 6.18 -36.54
CA ALA A 322 0.76 6.30 -38.00
C ALA A 322 -0.52 5.68 -38.57
N ASP A 323 -1.18 4.78 -37.82
CA ASP A 323 -2.42 4.15 -38.26
C ASP A 323 -3.60 5.14 -38.26
N CYS A 324 -3.52 6.20 -37.43
CA CYS A 324 -4.60 7.14 -37.19
C CYS A 324 -4.71 8.25 -38.25
N VAL A 325 -5.93 8.53 -38.71
CA VAL A 325 -6.28 9.68 -39.58
C VAL A 325 -6.25 10.96 -38.74
N GLY A 326 -5.03 11.39 -38.39
CA GLY A 326 -4.79 12.44 -37.41
C GLY A 326 -5.10 11.99 -35.98
N GLY A 327 -4.31 12.48 -35.03
CA GLY A 327 -4.42 12.12 -33.61
C GLY A 327 -3.34 11.15 -33.16
N SER A 328 -3.50 10.69 -31.92
CA SER A 328 -2.57 9.79 -31.24
C SER A 328 -3.23 8.43 -31.06
N CYS A 329 -2.44 7.37 -31.21
CA CYS A 329 -2.85 6.03 -30.82
C CYS A 329 -2.68 5.92 -29.31
N TYR A 330 -3.78 5.74 -28.58
CA TYR A 330 -3.75 5.62 -27.11
C TYR A 330 -3.88 4.16 -26.71
N TRP A 331 -2.99 3.71 -25.83
CA TRP A 331 -2.97 2.35 -25.30
C TRP A 331 -3.45 2.30 -23.83
N GLY A 332 -3.77 1.11 -23.35
CA GLY A 332 -3.98 0.81 -21.92
C GLY A 332 -2.66 0.74 -21.13
N GLU A 333 -2.74 0.52 -19.81
CA GLU A 333 -1.60 0.71 -18.88
C GLU A 333 -0.45 -0.31 -19.02
N GLU A 334 -0.68 -1.45 -19.69
CA GLU A 334 0.35 -2.45 -19.97
C GLU A 334 0.54 -2.59 -21.49
N VAL A 335 1.67 -2.11 -22.03
CA VAL A 335 1.90 -2.17 -23.48
C VAL A 335 3.25 -2.83 -23.78
N GLN A 336 3.17 -3.99 -24.44
CA GLN A 336 4.23 -4.50 -25.30
C GLN A 336 3.95 -4.06 -26.74
N GLU A 337 5.00 -3.89 -27.54
CA GLU A 337 4.94 -3.65 -28.98
C GLU A 337 4.01 -4.68 -29.64
N GLY A 338 2.94 -4.22 -30.33
CA GLY A 338 1.91 -5.08 -30.94
C GLY A 338 0.56 -5.15 -30.23
N THR A 339 0.35 -4.43 -29.13
CA THR A 339 -0.96 -4.33 -28.44
C THR A 339 -1.88 -3.32 -29.15
N GLU A 340 -3.16 -3.68 -29.37
CA GLU A 340 -4.16 -2.81 -30.00
C GLU A 340 -4.49 -1.62 -29.07
N GLY A 341 -4.19 -0.40 -29.51
CA GLY A 341 -4.68 0.86 -28.97
C GLY A 341 -5.86 1.41 -29.79
N TYR A 342 -6.29 2.65 -29.52
CA TYR A 342 -7.34 3.32 -30.31
C TYR A 342 -6.94 4.74 -30.69
N CYS A 343 -7.33 5.15 -31.90
CA CYS A 343 -7.09 6.49 -32.39
C CYS A 343 -7.96 7.49 -31.64
N SER A 344 -7.37 8.54 -31.07
CA SER A 344 -8.09 9.68 -30.50
C SER A 344 -7.46 11.00 -30.94
N TRP A 345 -8.30 12.02 -31.11
CA TRP A 345 -7.83 13.40 -31.31
C TRP A 345 -7.55 14.07 -29.98
N ASP A 346 -6.56 14.94 -29.98
CA ASP A 346 -6.36 15.85 -28.86
C ASP A 346 -7.33 17.02 -28.99
N CYS A 347 -7.86 17.48 -27.87
CA CYS A 347 -8.84 18.57 -27.80
C CYS A 347 -8.38 19.72 -26.89
N PRO A 348 -7.28 20.41 -27.24
CA PRO A 348 -6.76 21.49 -26.40
C PRO A 348 -7.70 22.70 -26.29
N GLY A 349 -8.60 22.88 -27.25
CA GLY A 349 -9.67 23.88 -27.25
C GLY A 349 -10.91 23.42 -26.48
N GLY A 350 -10.98 22.18 -26.00
CA GLY A 350 -12.15 21.61 -25.35
C GLY A 350 -13.08 20.89 -26.34
N ALA A 351 -14.35 20.74 -25.98
CA ALA A 351 -15.31 19.92 -26.71
C ALA A 351 -15.51 20.34 -28.18
N GLU A 352 -15.24 21.59 -28.54
CA GLU A 352 -15.30 22.06 -29.94
C GLU A 352 -14.26 21.42 -30.89
N ASP A 353 -13.20 20.83 -30.35
CA ASP A 353 -12.19 20.12 -31.14
C ASP A 353 -12.59 18.67 -31.45
N CYS A 354 -13.63 18.17 -30.79
CA CYS A 354 -14.10 16.81 -30.95
C CYS A 354 -15.20 16.70 -32.01
N GLY A 355 -15.28 15.52 -32.63
CA GLY A 355 -16.32 15.18 -33.60
C GLY A 355 -17.71 15.15 -32.98
N GLU A 356 -18.75 15.09 -33.82
CA GLU A 356 -20.12 14.91 -33.35
C GLU A 356 -20.25 13.59 -32.57
N GLY A 357 -20.76 13.64 -31.34
CA GLY A 357 -20.86 12.48 -30.45
C GLY A 357 -19.61 12.24 -29.59
N GLN A 358 -18.71 13.21 -29.48
CA GLN A 358 -17.52 13.13 -28.64
C GLN A 358 -17.47 14.26 -27.60
N ALA A 359 -16.86 13.96 -26.45
CA ALA A 359 -16.53 14.87 -25.37
C ALA A 359 -15.02 14.96 -25.23
N CYS A 360 -14.55 16.16 -24.89
CA CYS A 360 -13.16 16.36 -24.52
C CYS A 360 -12.99 16.05 -23.04
N VAL A 361 -12.29 14.96 -22.71
CA VAL A 361 -11.93 14.61 -21.33
C VAL A 361 -10.49 15.00 -21.06
N GLN A 362 -10.24 15.52 -19.86
CA GLN A 362 -8.88 15.79 -19.39
C GLN A 362 -8.29 14.47 -18.89
N ARG A 363 -7.31 13.93 -19.61
CA ARG A 363 -6.58 12.72 -19.19
C ARG A 363 -5.31 13.14 -18.47
N ALA A 364 -5.13 12.66 -17.23
CA ALA A 364 -3.86 12.82 -16.53
C ALA A 364 -2.76 12.10 -17.30
N LEU A 365 -1.56 12.69 -17.32
CA LEU A 365 -0.39 12.15 -18.02
C LEU A 365 0.25 10.92 -17.32
N HIS A 366 -0.36 10.39 -16.25
CA HIS A 366 0.16 9.25 -15.47
C HIS A 366 -0.85 8.09 -15.36
N ASN A 367 -0.32 6.85 -15.30
CA ASN A 367 -1.03 5.57 -15.12
C ASN A 367 -1.62 5.42 -13.70
N ASN A 368 -2.59 6.26 -13.35
CA ASN A 368 -3.54 5.85 -12.30
C ASN A 368 -4.84 6.67 -12.27
N GLY A 369 -5.04 7.65 -13.15
CA GLY A 369 -6.33 8.35 -13.24
C GLY A 369 -6.81 9.07 -11.97
N THR A 370 -6.03 9.11 -10.88
CA THR A 370 -6.45 9.71 -9.61
C THR A 370 -6.22 11.21 -9.63
N PHE A 371 -7.32 11.98 -9.65
CA PHE A 371 -7.34 13.44 -9.60
C PHE A 371 -6.99 14.04 -8.22
N ASP A 372 -6.32 13.30 -7.33
CA ASP A 372 -6.23 13.67 -5.91
C ASP A 372 -5.08 14.62 -5.54
N ASN A 373 -4.21 14.96 -6.48
CA ASN A 373 -3.16 15.95 -6.26
C ASN A 373 -3.42 17.25 -7.03
N PRO A 374 -3.80 18.35 -6.37
CA PRO A 374 -4.04 19.64 -7.03
C PRO A 374 -2.76 20.26 -7.66
N ALA A 375 -1.59 19.64 -7.49
CA ALA A 375 -0.37 19.99 -8.23
C ALA A 375 -0.30 19.36 -9.63
N ASP A 376 -1.12 18.34 -9.93
CA ASP A 376 -1.18 17.63 -11.21
C ASP A 376 -2.31 18.13 -12.13
N ASP A 377 -3.16 19.04 -11.65
CA ASP A 377 -4.24 19.70 -12.42
C ASP A 377 -3.77 20.44 -13.69
N ASN A 378 -2.47 20.74 -13.82
CA ASN A 378 -1.88 21.36 -15.00
C ASN A 378 -1.20 20.36 -15.96
N LYS A 379 -1.26 19.06 -15.66
CA LYS A 379 -0.59 17.98 -16.41
C LYS A 379 -1.61 17.06 -17.08
N THR A 380 -2.64 17.65 -17.68
CA THR A 380 -3.67 16.90 -18.41
C THR A 380 -3.61 17.20 -19.90
N ILE A 381 -3.82 16.17 -20.73
CA ILE A 381 -4.08 16.34 -22.15
C ILE A 381 -5.58 16.16 -22.36
N GLY A 382 -6.22 17.10 -23.07
CA GLY A 382 -7.57 16.90 -23.55
C GLY A 382 -7.56 15.83 -24.64
N ALA A 383 -8.30 14.73 -24.47
CA ALA A 383 -8.52 13.73 -25.51
C ALA A 383 -10.02 13.63 -25.84
N CYS A 384 -10.35 13.48 -27.13
CA CYS A 384 -11.71 13.28 -27.59
C CYS A 384 -12.14 11.83 -27.39
N VAL A 385 -13.00 11.61 -26.40
CA VAL A 385 -13.69 10.34 -26.19
C VAL A 385 -15.12 10.46 -26.70
N TYR A 386 -15.76 9.35 -27.08
CA TYR A 386 -17.18 9.39 -27.43
C TYR A 386 -18.03 9.69 -26.19
N ASN A 387 -19.10 10.50 -26.30
CA ASN A 387 -19.83 11.05 -25.15
C ASN A 387 -21.15 10.37 -24.77
N ASP A 388 -21.46 10.48 -23.48
CA ASP A 388 -22.72 10.40 -22.70
C ASP A 388 -23.59 9.12 -22.75
N LEU A 389 -23.27 8.11 -23.58
CA LEU A 389 -24.02 6.85 -23.71
C LEU A 389 -23.13 5.61 -23.99
N GLY A 390 -21.84 5.68 -23.69
CA GLY A 390 -20.90 4.63 -24.07
C GLY A 390 -19.43 4.98 -23.91
N ASP A 391 -19.05 5.47 -22.72
CA ASP A 391 -17.65 5.56 -22.35
C ASP A 391 -17.11 4.14 -22.16
N PRO A 392 -15.99 3.75 -22.79
CA PRO A 392 -15.25 2.60 -22.32
C PRO A 392 -14.78 2.79 -20.90
N CYS A 393 -15.05 1.76 -20.11
CA CYS A 393 -14.67 1.31 -18.79
C CYS A 393 -13.56 0.26 -18.64
N VAL A 394 -12.29 0.52 -18.31
CA VAL A 394 -11.42 -0.52 -17.80
C VAL A 394 -12.15 -1.11 -16.61
N VAL A 395 -12.37 -2.43 -16.63
CA VAL A 395 -13.18 -3.15 -15.63
C VAL A 395 -12.40 -3.20 -14.32
N ASP A 396 -12.27 -2.03 -13.70
CA ASP A 396 -11.76 -1.78 -12.37
C ASP A 396 -12.72 -0.80 -11.68
N GLU A 397 -12.99 -1.03 -10.40
CA GLU A 397 -14.13 -0.47 -9.66
C GLU A 397 -14.03 1.05 -9.45
N ASP A 398 -12.86 1.64 -9.70
CA ASP A 398 -12.56 3.04 -9.38
C ASP A 398 -12.76 4.05 -10.53
N TRP A 399 -13.12 3.60 -11.74
CA TRP A 399 -13.14 4.54 -12.89
C TRP A 399 -14.43 5.37 -13.02
N CYS A 400 -15.55 4.88 -12.51
CA CYS A 400 -16.83 5.56 -12.68
C CYS A 400 -17.03 6.65 -11.62
N ALA A 401 -17.37 7.86 -12.06
CA ALA A 401 -17.60 8.97 -11.15
C ALA A 401 -18.87 8.77 -10.29
N GLY A 402 -18.76 8.96 -8.99
CA GLY A 402 -19.88 8.84 -8.05
C GLY A 402 -20.21 7.38 -7.71
N ASP A 403 -21.50 7.07 -7.58
CA ASP A 403 -21.97 5.71 -7.25
C ASP A 403 -22.19 4.82 -8.51
N ASN A 404 -21.71 5.27 -9.68
CA ASN A 404 -21.90 4.57 -10.95
C ASN A 404 -21.02 3.30 -11.02
N VAL A 405 -21.50 2.26 -11.69
CA VAL A 405 -20.81 0.96 -11.81
C VAL A 405 -20.38 0.73 -13.25
N CYS A 406 -19.19 0.17 -13.45
CA CYS A 406 -18.68 -0.21 -14.76
C CYS A 406 -19.26 -1.55 -15.22
N VAL A 407 -20.05 -1.57 -16.30
CA VAL A 407 -20.68 -2.80 -16.84
C VAL A 407 -20.15 -3.12 -18.22
N SER A 408 -19.55 -4.29 -18.44
CA SER A 408 -19.05 -4.73 -19.74
C SER A 408 -20.18 -5.20 -20.69
N PRO A 409 -20.42 -4.54 -21.83
CA PRO A 409 -21.33 -5.09 -22.86
C PRO A 409 -20.73 -6.35 -23.47
N GLU A 410 -21.57 -7.37 -23.74
CA GLU A 410 -21.16 -8.67 -24.30
C GLU A 410 -20.42 -8.58 -25.66
N GLU A 411 -20.49 -7.43 -26.34
CA GLU A 411 -19.86 -7.17 -27.64
C GLU A 411 -18.48 -6.48 -27.52
N TRP A 412 -18.02 -6.14 -26.32
CA TRP A 412 -16.78 -5.41 -26.07
C TRP A 412 -15.65 -6.35 -25.62
N PRO A 413 -14.36 -6.03 -25.86
CA PRO A 413 -13.25 -6.84 -25.38
C PRO A 413 -13.28 -6.99 -23.85
N GLU A 414 -12.82 -8.14 -23.34
CA GLU A 414 -12.55 -8.33 -21.91
C GLU A 414 -11.64 -7.16 -21.47
N ASN A 415 -12.03 -6.43 -20.41
CA ASN A 415 -11.44 -5.18 -19.91
C ASN A 415 -12.07 -3.86 -20.41
N PHE A 416 -13.21 -3.86 -21.09
CA PHE A 416 -13.95 -2.61 -21.36
C PHE A 416 -15.43 -2.69 -20.96
N GLY A 417 -15.97 -1.63 -20.35
CA GLY A 417 -17.36 -1.50 -19.92
C GLY A 417 -17.96 -0.12 -20.11
N GLN A 418 -19.14 0.13 -19.56
CA GLN A 418 -19.83 1.42 -19.58
C GLN A 418 -20.19 1.81 -18.15
N CYS A 419 -19.93 3.05 -17.77
CA CYS A 419 -20.42 3.56 -16.50
C CYS A 419 -21.94 3.72 -16.57
N THR A 420 -22.66 2.85 -15.87
CA THR A 420 -24.11 2.95 -15.72
C THR A 420 -24.43 3.44 -14.32
N GLU A 421 -25.58 4.12 -14.16
CA GLU A 421 -26.14 4.31 -12.82
C GLU A 421 -26.20 2.93 -12.14
N PRO A 422 -25.86 2.84 -10.84
CA PRO A 422 -25.94 1.57 -10.14
C PRO A 422 -27.36 1.06 -10.34
N VAL A 423 -27.52 -0.17 -10.85
CA VAL A 423 -28.82 -0.81 -10.81
C VAL A 423 -29.22 -0.74 -9.35
N LEU A 424 -30.24 0.08 -9.03
CA LEU A 424 -30.58 0.32 -7.65
C LEU A 424 -30.86 -1.06 -7.07
N VAL A 425 -30.15 -1.47 -6.01
CA VAL A 425 -30.36 -2.79 -5.40
C VAL A 425 -31.85 -3.01 -5.10
N CYS A 426 -32.59 -1.91 -4.86
CA CYS A 426 -34.04 -1.89 -4.77
C CYS A 426 -34.81 -2.36 -6.00
N ASP A 427 -34.38 -2.05 -7.22
CA ASP A 427 -35.05 -2.53 -8.43
C ASP A 427 -34.92 -4.06 -8.52
N THR A 428 -33.69 -4.58 -8.40
CA THR A 428 -33.42 -6.03 -8.36
C THR A 428 -34.18 -6.71 -7.23
N TYR A 429 -34.15 -6.13 -6.03
CA TYR A 429 -34.88 -6.62 -4.87
C TYR A 429 -36.40 -6.63 -5.10
N CYS A 430 -36.97 -5.54 -5.60
CA CYS A 430 -38.42 -5.44 -5.85
C CYS A 430 -38.89 -6.41 -6.93
N GLU A 431 -38.13 -6.57 -8.01
CA GLU A 431 -38.43 -7.58 -9.03
C GLU A 431 -38.36 -9.00 -8.45
N THR A 432 -37.32 -9.29 -7.68
CA THR A 432 -37.09 -10.61 -7.08
C THR A 432 -38.17 -10.96 -6.06
N VAL A 433 -38.53 -10.02 -5.20
CA VAL A 433 -39.53 -10.24 -4.15
C VAL A 433 -40.94 -10.37 -4.73
N GLU A 434 -41.27 -9.62 -5.79
CA GLU A 434 -42.52 -9.79 -6.52
C GLU A 434 -42.60 -11.14 -7.26
N ALA A 435 -41.46 -11.69 -7.69
CA ALA A 435 -41.40 -12.99 -8.35
C ALA A 435 -41.52 -14.17 -7.36
N ASN A 436 -40.85 -14.09 -6.20
CA ASN A 436 -40.69 -15.21 -5.28
C ASN A 436 -41.66 -15.17 -4.08
N CYS A 437 -42.10 -13.98 -3.66
CA CYS A 437 -42.97 -13.79 -2.50
C CYS A 437 -44.39 -13.43 -2.92
N ILE A 438 -45.12 -14.45 -3.36
CA ILE A 438 -46.49 -14.36 -3.89
C ILE A 438 -47.50 -15.13 -3.03
N ASP A 439 -48.78 -14.99 -3.37
CA ASP A 439 -49.91 -15.69 -2.74
C ASP A 439 -49.96 -15.49 -1.20
N GLU A 440 -49.83 -16.58 -0.43
CA GLU A 440 -49.87 -16.53 1.04
C GLU A 440 -48.60 -15.95 1.67
N ASN A 441 -47.52 -15.83 0.88
CA ASN A 441 -46.24 -15.25 1.29
C ASN A 441 -46.02 -13.85 0.72
N ALA A 442 -47.08 -13.22 0.17
CA ALA A 442 -47.00 -11.87 -0.36
C ALA A 442 -46.62 -10.85 0.73
N ILE A 443 -45.57 -10.07 0.45
CA ILE A 443 -45.06 -9.05 1.38
C ILE A 443 -46.01 -7.86 1.42
N THR A 444 -46.24 -7.35 2.64
CA THR A 444 -47.00 -6.12 2.86
C THR A 444 -46.04 -4.96 3.05
N TRP A 445 -46.27 -3.90 2.27
CA TRP A 445 -45.48 -2.68 2.27
C TRP A 445 -46.20 -1.57 3.05
N GLU A 446 -45.46 -0.66 3.68
CA GLU A 446 -46.03 0.53 4.30
C GLU A 446 -46.50 1.52 3.24
N THR A 447 -45.66 1.75 2.22
CA THR A 447 -46.00 2.57 1.05
C THR A 447 -46.03 1.75 -0.24
N ASP A 448 -44.85 1.37 -0.74
CA ASP A 448 -44.61 0.48 -1.87
C ASP A 448 -43.17 -0.05 -1.78
N CYS A 449 -42.84 -1.06 -2.59
CA CYS A 449 -41.53 -1.72 -2.50
C CYS A 449 -40.36 -0.75 -2.70
N ALA A 450 -40.41 0.09 -3.73
CA ALA A 450 -39.33 1.01 -4.06
C ALA A 450 -39.13 2.07 -2.97
N THR A 451 -40.22 2.61 -2.42
CA THR A 451 -40.18 3.63 -1.36
C THR A 451 -39.67 3.06 -0.04
N ASP A 452 -40.17 1.88 0.36
CA ASP A 452 -39.72 1.23 1.60
C ASP A 452 -38.24 0.81 1.46
N CYS A 453 -37.85 0.28 0.30
CA CYS A 453 -36.47 -0.12 0.03
C CYS A 453 -35.48 1.05 0.04
N ALA A 454 -35.85 2.19 -0.55
CA ALA A 454 -35.02 3.39 -0.51
C ALA A 454 -34.79 3.93 0.92
N GLY A 455 -35.57 3.46 1.90
CA GLY A 455 -35.39 3.77 3.31
C GLY A 455 -34.35 2.89 4.03
N TRP A 456 -33.87 1.81 3.42
CA TRP A 456 -32.90 0.90 4.01
C TRP A 456 -31.48 1.19 3.52
N PRO A 457 -30.45 1.03 4.39
CA PRO A 457 -29.07 0.95 3.95
C PRO A 457 -28.88 -0.14 2.87
N ALA A 458 -28.02 0.10 1.88
CA ALA A 458 -27.77 -0.90 0.83
C ALA A 458 -27.18 -2.21 1.40
N GLY A 459 -26.16 -2.10 2.25
CA GLY A 459 -25.39 -3.24 2.78
C GLY A 459 -24.27 -3.70 1.87
N GLU A 460 -23.71 -4.87 2.15
CA GLU A 460 -22.73 -5.56 1.30
C GLU A 460 -23.40 -6.72 0.54
N GLU A 461 -22.94 -6.98 -0.69
CA GLU A 461 -23.45 -8.12 -1.46
C GLU A 461 -23.19 -9.43 -0.70
N GLY A 462 -24.24 -10.25 -0.56
CA GLY A 462 -24.17 -11.50 0.19
C GLY A 462 -24.47 -11.38 1.68
N ASP A 463 -24.85 -10.20 2.18
CA ASP A 463 -25.44 -10.05 3.51
C ASP A 463 -26.56 -11.10 3.73
N THR A 464 -26.53 -11.79 4.87
CA THR A 464 -27.57 -12.77 5.25
C THR A 464 -28.32 -12.40 6.53
N GLU A 465 -27.85 -11.36 7.21
CA GLU A 465 -28.41 -10.75 8.42
C GLU A 465 -28.12 -9.24 8.42
N GLY A 466 -28.81 -8.46 9.27
CA GLY A 466 -28.64 -7.01 9.39
C GLY A 466 -29.63 -6.18 8.58
N ASN A 467 -29.81 -4.90 8.94
CA ASN A 467 -30.80 -4.02 8.31
C ASN A 467 -30.37 -3.48 6.96
N THR A 468 -30.22 -4.37 5.98
CA THR A 468 -29.73 -3.99 4.65
C THR A 468 -30.66 -4.46 3.53
N THR A 469 -30.59 -3.77 2.41
CA THR A 469 -31.28 -4.16 1.17
C THR A 469 -30.67 -5.45 0.62
N TYR A 470 -29.35 -5.63 0.67
CA TYR A 470 -28.71 -6.88 0.24
C TYR A 470 -29.12 -8.09 1.11
N CYS A 471 -29.30 -7.94 2.42
CA CYS A 471 -29.88 -9.00 3.26
C CYS A 471 -31.26 -9.41 2.75
N ARG A 472 -32.12 -8.43 2.46
CA ARG A 472 -33.48 -8.70 1.96
C ARG A 472 -33.47 -9.28 0.56
N LEU A 473 -32.58 -8.84 -0.31
CA LEU A 473 -32.37 -9.42 -1.64
C LEU A 473 -31.95 -10.89 -1.52
N TYR A 474 -30.97 -11.21 -0.66
CA TYR A 474 -30.56 -12.59 -0.42
C TYR A 474 -31.76 -13.47 -0.03
N HIS A 475 -32.56 -13.04 0.96
CA HIS A 475 -33.74 -13.81 1.37
C HIS A 475 -34.83 -13.84 0.29
N ALA A 476 -35.00 -12.78 -0.51
CA ALA A 476 -35.90 -12.78 -1.65
C ALA A 476 -35.46 -13.78 -2.73
N GLU A 477 -34.16 -13.94 -2.98
CA GLU A 477 -33.60 -14.89 -3.96
C GLU A 477 -33.79 -16.33 -3.51
N VAL A 478 -33.42 -16.67 -2.27
CA VAL A 478 -33.56 -18.05 -1.75
C VAL A 478 -35.02 -18.43 -1.46
N ALA A 479 -35.94 -17.46 -1.41
CA ALA A 479 -37.37 -17.72 -1.30
C ALA A 479 -37.93 -18.55 -2.47
N VAL A 480 -37.25 -18.65 -3.62
CA VAL A 480 -37.65 -19.57 -4.69
C VAL A 480 -37.72 -21.04 -4.23
N GLY A 481 -36.91 -21.42 -3.22
CA GLY A 481 -36.86 -22.77 -2.67
C GLY A 481 -37.82 -23.00 -1.49
N ASP A 482 -38.00 -22.00 -0.63
CA ASP A 482 -38.89 -22.06 0.54
C ASP A 482 -39.47 -20.66 0.86
N PRO A 483 -40.55 -20.24 0.16
CA PRO A 483 -41.11 -18.90 0.34
C PRO A 483 -41.64 -18.65 1.77
N ALA A 484 -42.17 -19.70 2.42
CA ALA A 484 -42.74 -19.58 3.77
C ALA A 484 -41.68 -19.28 4.83
N LEU A 485 -40.45 -19.76 4.63
CA LEU A 485 -39.32 -19.49 5.50
C LEU A 485 -38.67 -18.13 5.21
N HIS A 486 -38.48 -17.79 3.92
CA HIS A 486 -37.61 -16.67 3.55
C HIS A 486 -38.33 -15.36 3.25
N CYS A 487 -39.57 -15.37 2.75
CA CYS A 487 -40.30 -14.12 2.49
C CYS A 487 -40.52 -13.25 3.74
N PRO A 488 -40.72 -13.81 4.95
CA PRO A 488 -40.75 -13.00 6.16
C PRO A 488 -39.42 -12.30 6.47
N HIS A 489 -38.27 -12.82 6.02
CA HIS A 489 -36.99 -12.14 6.21
C HIS A 489 -36.72 -11.07 5.15
N ALA A 490 -37.29 -11.26 3.96
CA ALA A 490 -37.26 -10.27 2.90
C ALA A 490 -38.21 -9.08 3.13
N SER A 491 -39.15 -9.13 4.07
CA SER A 491 -40.15 -8.07 4.25
C SER A 491 -39.61 -6.80 4.92
N PRO A 492 -40.37 -5.69 4.96
CA PRO A 492 -39.95 -4.47 5.64
C PRO A 492 -39.56 -4.67 7.11
N ASP A 493 -40.27 -5.52 7.84
CA ASP A 493 -39.94 -5.89 9.23
C ASP A 493 -38.77 -6.89 9.34
N GLY A 494 -38.23 -7.36 8.21
CA GLY A 494 -37.06 -8.21 8.08
C GLY A 494 -37.13 -9.54 8.84
N GLY A 495 -38.30 -9.91 9.37
CA GLY A 495 -38.55 -11.14 10.11
C GLY A 495 -37.63 -11.35 11.32
N GLY A 496 -37.02 -10.28 11.85
CA GLY A 496 -36.00 -10.36 12.89
C GLY A 496 -34.60 -10.79 12.42
N ILE A 497 -34.40 -11.03 11.12
CA ILE A 497 -33.12 -11.40 10.52
C ILE A 497 -32.49 -10.20 9.82
N CYS A 498 -33.23 -9.57 8.90
CA CYS A 498 -32.75 -8.39 8.18
C CYS A 498 -33.11 -7.08 8.89
N VAL A 499 -32.98 -7.01 10.21
CA VAL A 499 -33.23 -5.79 10.97
C VAL A 499 -32.07 -5.52 11.90
N ASP A 500 -31.95 -4.27 12.31
CA ASP A 500 -31.03 -3.91 13.38
C ASP A 500 -31.67 -4.47 14.63
N VAL A 501 -31.09 -5.56 15.13
CA VAL A 501 -31.47 -6.06 16.44
C VAL A 501 -31.01 -4.99 17.42
N ASP A 502 -31.93 -4.17 17.90
CA ASP A 502 -31.66 -3.28 19.03
C ASP A 502 -31.42 -4.17 20.25
N LEU A 503 -30.15 -4.54 20.43
CA LEU A 503 -29.67 -5.35 21.56
C LEU A 503 -29.93 -4.65 22.90
N CYS A 504 -30.27 -3.37 22.89
CA CYS A 504 -30.56 -2.57 24.07
C CYS A 504 -32.06 -2.37 24.35
N ALA A 505 -32.96 -2.81 23.47
CA ALA A 505 -34.40 -2.58 23.62
C ALA A 505 -34.98 -3.12 24.95
N ASP A 506 -34.40 -4.20 25.47
CA ASP A 506 -34.82 -4.84 26.73
C ASP A 506 -33.72 -4.82 27.82
N VAL A 507 -32.63 -4.07 27.62
CA VAL A 507 -31.52 -3.99 28.58
C VAL A 507 -31.72 -2.83 29.55
N VAL A 508 -31.78 -3.12 30.84
CA VAL A 508 -31.86 -2.11 31.92
C VAL A 508 -30.50 -2.02 32.62
N CYS A 509 -29.86 -0.86 32.54
CA CYS A 509 -28.54 -0.61 33.12
C CYS A 509 -28.63 0.06 34.50
N ASP A 510 -29.20 -0.62 35.50
CA ASP A 510 -29.38 -0.11 36.87
C ASP A 510 -28.49 -0.80 37.92
N ALA A 511 -27.61 -1.70 37.49
CA ALA A 511 -26.70 -2.47 38.34
C ALA A 511 -25.21 -2.16 38.06
N PRO A 512 -24.69 -0.99 38.48
CA PRO A 512 -23.29 -0.63 38.27
C PRO A 512 -22.33 -1.57 39.03
N PRO A 513 -21.05 -1.62 38.63
CA PRO A 513 -20.00 -2.26 39.41
C PRO A 513 -19.89 -1.69 40.83
N ALA A 514 -19.42 -2.50 41.77
CA ALA A 514 -19.15 -2.03 43.12
C ALA A 514 -18.00 -1.01 43.11
N ALA A 515 -18.14 0.05 43.93
CA ALA A 515 -17.05 1.01 44.14
C ALA A 515 -15.79 0.31 44.66
N MET A 516 -14.63 0.79 44.23
CA MET A 516 -13.35 0.16 44.55
C MET A 516 -12.23 1.19 44.69
N CYS A 517 -11.08 0.76 45.21
CA CYS A 517 -9.88 1.59 45.28
C CYS A 517 -8.86 1.12 44.24
N ASP A 518 -8.29 2.07 43.50
CA ASP A 518 -7.04 1.88 42.75
C ASP A 518 -5.93 2.66 43.47
N GLY A 519 -5.11 1.96 44.24
CA GLY A 519 -4.18 2.61 45.15
C GLY A 519 -4.90 3.49 46.19
N ASN A 520 -4.60 4.80 46.19
CA ASN A 520 -5.26 5.78 47.07
C ASN A 520 -6.33 6.62 46.34
N THR A 521 -6.81 6.14 45.20
CA THR A 521 -7.86 6.77 44.41
C THR A 521 -9.15 5.97 44.55
N ALA A 522 -10.22 6.65 44.97
CA ALA A 522 -11.56 6.09 45.05
C ALA A 522 -12.21 6.10 43.66
N MET A 523 -12.68 4.93 43.23
CA MET A 523 -13.36 4.70 41.96
C MET A 523 -14.83 4.40 42.24
N THR A 524 -15.72 5.20 41.67
CA THR A 524 -17.17 5.04 41.78
C THR A 524 -17.81 5.09 40.41
N TYR A 525 -19.01 4.52 40.29
CA TYR A 525 -19.75 4.44 39.03
C TYR A 525 -21.13 5.07 39.19
N ALA A 526 -21.65 5.69 38.13
CA ALA A 526 -23.00 6.23 38.11
C ALA A 526 -24.05 5.12 38.38
N ALA A 527 -25.15 5.49 39.04
CA ALA A 527 -26.22 4.54 39.35
C ALA A 527 -26.98 4.06 38.10
N GLU A 528 -27.02 4.89 37.06
CA GLU A 528 -27.62 4.58 35.76
C GLU A 528 -26.52 4.49 34.71
N GLY A 529 -26.51 3.40 33.95
CA GLY A 529 -25.61 3.16 32.83
C GLY A 529 -26.26 3.41 31.47
N THR A 530 -25.45 3.40 30.41
CA THR A 530 -25.89 3.46 29.01
C THR A 530 -25.63 2.11 28.35
N CYS A 531 -26.65 1.55 27.69
CA CYS A 531 -26.50 0.33 26.89
C CYS A 531 -25.95 0.66 25.51
N ALA A 532 -24.94 -0.09 25.07
CA ALA A 532 -24.49 -0.15 23.68
C ALA A 532 -24.18 -1.61 23.35
N ASP A 533 -24.66 -2.09 22.19
CA ASP A 533 -24.45 -3.47 21.72
C ASP A 533 -24.85 -4.55 22.75
N GLY A 534 -25.88 -4.28 23.55
CA GLY A 534 -26.35 -5.18 24.62
C GLY A 534 -25.50 -5.16 25.90
N GLU A 535 -24.47 -4.32 25.98
CA GLU A 535 -23.59 -4.17 27.14
C GLU A 535 -23.82 -2.83 27.86
N CYS A 536 -23.90 -2.87 29.20
CA CYS A 536 -24.07 -1.68 30.03
C CYS A 536 -22.72 -1.05 30.36
N SER A 537 -22.56 0.22 29.98
CA SER A 537 -21.46 1.08 30.40
C SER A 537 -21.91 2.05 31.49
N TYR A 538 -21.05 2.33 32.46
CA TYR A 538 -21.36 3.24 33.56
C TYR A 538 -20.30 4.34 33.63
N GLU A 539 -20.73 5.59 33.79
CA GLU A 539 -19.81 6.71 33.93
C GLU A 539 -18.96 6.53 35.20
N GLU A 540 -17.64 6.49 35.01
CA GLU A 540 -16.67 6.33 36.08
C GLU A 540 -16.28 7.70 36.65
N THR A 541 -16.26 7.82 37.98
CA THR A 541 -15.71 8.95 38.70
C THR A 541 -14.53 8.50 39.55
N SER A 542 -13.40 9.19 39.39
CA SER A 542 -12.19 8.98 40.17
C SER A 542 -11.90 10.18 41.09
N GLU A 543 -11.59 9.90 42.35
CA GLU A 543 -11.23 10.89 43.35
C GLU A 543 -9.93 10.48 44.06
N ASP A 544 -8.88 11.31 43.97
CA ASP A 544 -7.66 11.13 44.74
C ASP A 544 -7.90 11.53 46.21
N CYS A 545 -7.68 10.59 47.13
CA CYS A 545 -7.95 10.81 48.54
C CYS A 545 -6.92 11.73 49.24
N GLY A 546 -5.78 12.05 48.62
CA GLY A 546 -4.79 12.95 49.23
C GLY A 546 -4.27 12.41 50.57
N ASP A 547 -4.48 13.17 51.66
CA ASP A 547 -4.10 12.77 53.02
C ASP A 547 -5.05 11.72 53.64
N ASN A 548 -6.22 11.51 53.03
CA ASN A 548 -7.17 10.46 53.39
C ASN A 548 -6.77 9.13 52.74
N VAL A 549 -7.33 8.03 53.27
CA VAL A 549 -7.08 6.68 52.77
C VAL A 549 -8.30 6.19 52.02
N CYS A 550 -8.10 5.69 50.80
CA CYS A 550 -9.18 5.00 50.09
C CYS A 550 -9.51 3.68 50.78
N THR A 551 -10.76 3.50 51.20
CA THR A 551 -11.29 2.24 51.75
C THR A 551 -12.65 1.96 51.13
N ASP A 552 -12.83 0.78 50.55
CA ASP A 552 -14.08 0.34 49.90
C ASP A 552 -14.65 1.35 48.87
N GLY A 553 -13.77 1.99 48.10
CA GLY A 553 -14.14 2.98 47.09
C GLY A 553 -14.59 4.34 47.64
N ALA A 554 -14.24 4.66 48.89
CA ALA A 554 -14.47 5.97 49.49
C ALA A 554 -13.20 6.52 50.15
N CYS A 555 -13.00 7.84 50.05
CA CYS A 555 -11.94 8.53 50.79
C CYS A 555 -12.37 8.71 52.24
N VAL A 556 -11.73 7.97 53.15
CA VAL A 556 -11.99 8.05 54.58
C VAL A 556 -10.79 8.62 55.31
N GLU A 557 -11.04 9.43 56.34
CA GLU A 557 -9.98 9.92 57.21
C GLU A 557 -9.20 8.74 57.81
N PRO A 558 -7.86 8.82 57.90
CA PRO A 558 -7.07 7.77 58.51
C PRO A 558 -7.60 7.53 59.93
N ALA A 559 -7.87 6.27 60.28
CA ALA A 559 -8.34 5.95 61.62
C ALA A 559 -7.31 6.46 62.64
N ASP A 560 -7.74 7.36 63.54
CA ASP A 560 -6.89 7.84 64.63
C ASP A 560 -6.59 6.65 65.57
N PRO A 561 -5.35 6.13 65.60
CA PRO A 561 -5.01 4.98 66.42
C PRO A 561 -5.16 5.27 67.93
N CYS A 562 -5.33 6.53 68.31
CA CYS A 562 -5.53 6.97 69.68
C CYS A 562 -6.99 7.28 70.04
N ALA A 563 -7.95 7.19 69.12
CA ALA A 563 -9.35 7.57 69.37
C ALA A 563 -9.98 6.83 70.57
N ASP A 564 -9.58 5.57 70.78
CA ASP A 564 -10.07 4.71 71.87
C ASP A 564 -8.98 4.34 72.90
N VAL A 565 -7.80 4.96 72.83
CA VAL A 565 -6.69 4.65 73.75
C VAL A 565 -6.73 5.55 74.97
N VAL A 566 -7.00 4.96 76.14
CA VAL A 566 -6.95 5.65 77.44
C VAL A 566 -5.63 5.35 78.15
N CYS A 567 -4.79 6.37 78.34
CA CYS A 567 -3.47 6.23 78.97
C CYS A 567 -3.51 6.53 80.47
N ASP A 568 -4.21 5.71 81.27
CA ASP A 568 -4.35 5.89 82.73
C ASP A 568 -3.58 4.85 83.57
N ALA A 569 -2.88 3.91 82.93
CA ALA A 569 -2.09 2.86 83.56
C ALA A 569 -0.57 3.04 83.34
N PRO A 570 0.10 3.97 84.06
CA PRO A 570 1.54 4.18 83.92
C PRO A 570 2.35 2.95 84.41
N PRO A 571 3.61 2.81 83.95
CA PRO A 571 4.55 1.85 84.53
C PRO A 571 4.72 2.05 86.04
N ALA A 572 5.00 0.96 86.76
CA ALA A 572 5.30 1.04 88.19
C ALA A 572 6.57 1.86 88.45
N ALA A 573 6.56 2.67 89.52
CA ALA A 573 7.75 3.38 89.96
C ALA A 573 8.90 2.39 90.23
N MET A 574 10.13 2.78 89.89
CA MET A 574 11.30 1.90 89.98
C MET A 574 12.55 2.67 90.41
N CYS A 575 13.56 1.94 90.86
CA CYS A 575 14.88 2.49 91.16
C CYS A 575 15.85 2.19 90.03
N ASP A 576 16.57 3.21 89.58
CA ASP A 576 17.73 3.09 88.69
C ASP A 576 18.98 3.50 89.48
N GLY A 577 19.64 2.52 90.08
CA GLY A 577 20.64 2.79 91.12
C GLY A 577 20.02 3.45 92.35
N ASN A 578 20.54 4.61 92.76
CA ASN A 578 20.00 5.39 93.88
C ASN A 578 19.06 6.52 93.44
N THR A 579 18.56 6.46 92.21
CA THR A 579 17.62 7.44 91.66
C THR A 579 16.23 6.82 91.57
N ALA A 580 15.26 7.44 92.22
CA ALA A 580 13.84 7.09 92.11
C ALA A 580 13.27 7.59 90.78
N LYS A 581 12.67 6.69 90.00
CA LYS A 581 11.91 7.03 88.79
C LYS A 581 10.43 6.82 89.03
N THR A 582 9.66 7.86 88.80
CA THR A 582 8.18 7.86 88.88
C THR A 582 7.61 8.36 87.56
N TYR A 583 6.37 7.96 87.26
CA TYR A 583 5.69 8.31 86.01
C TYR A 583 4.40 9.06 86.31
N ALA A 584 4.03 10.01 85.45
CA ALA A 584 2.78 10.75 85.58
C ALA A 584 1.56 9.80 85.53
N ALA A 585 0.50 10.11 86.29
CA ALA A 585 -0.71 9.29 86.36
C ALA A 585 -1.50 9.24 85.04
N ALA A 586 -1.34 10.25 84.17
CA ALA A 586 -1.95 10.30 82.85
C ALA A 586 -0.85 10.39 81.78
N GLY A 587 -0.93 9.54 80.77
CA GLY A 587 -0.04 9.54 79.61
C GLY A 587 -0.63 10.24 78.39
N THR A 588 0.21 10.44 77.37
CA THR A 588 -0.18 10.92 76.03
C THR A 588 -0.11 9.77 75.04
N CYS A 589 -1.16 9.54 74.26
CA CYS A 589 -1.14 8.57 73.16
C CYS A 589 -0.51 9.18 71.92
N ALA A 590 0.40 8.45 71.28
CA ALA A 590 0.90 8.72 69.93
C ALA A 590 1.03 7.38 69.20
N ASP A 591 0.56 7.31 67.96
CA ASP A 591 0.61 6.09 67.12
C ASP A 591 0.02 4.83 67.80
N GLY A 592 -0.99 5.01 68.66
CA GLY A 592 -1.63 3.93 69.42
C GLY A 592 -0.86 3.48 70.67
N GLU A 593 0.25 4.12 71.01
CA GLU A 593 1.09 3.80 72.17
C GLU A 593 1.05 4.91 73.23
N CYS A 594 0.91 4.52 74.50
CA CYS A 594 0.88 5.46 75.63
C CYS A 594 2.28 5.81 76.11
N SER A 595 2.60 7.10 76.12
CA SER A 595 3.82 7.65 76.72
C SER A 595 3.50 8.36 78.05
N TYR A 596 4.34 8.19 79.06
CA TYR A 596 4.16 8.79 80.39
C TYR A 596 5.38 9.64 80.74
N GLU A 597 5.16 10.86 81.23
CA GLU A 597 6.24 11.75 81.65
C GLU A 597 6.98 11.15 82.86
N GLU A 598 8.29 10.92 82.70
CA GLU A 598 9.17 10.39 83.75
C GLU A 598 9.72 11.53 84.62
N THR A 599 9.61 11.39 85.94
CA THR A 599 10.29 12.23 86.92
C THR A 599 11.35 11.39 87.64
N SER A 600 12.59 11.91 87.64
CA SER A 600 13.73 11.29 88.31
C SER A 600 14.19 12.12 89.51
N GLU A 601 14.34 11.49 90.67
CA GLU A 601 14.85 12.11 91.90
C GLU A 601 16.06 11.32 92.43
N ASP A 602 17.21 11.99 92.56
CA ASP A 602 18.39 11.40 93.22
C ASP A 602 18.19 11.42 94.74
N CYS A 603 18.27 10.25 95.36
CA CYS A 603 18.01 10.11 96.78
C CYS A 603 19.14 10.65 97.67
N GLY A 604 20.31 10.99 97.12
CA GLY A 604 21.42 11.53 97.91
C GLY A 604 21.84 10.58 99.03
N ASP A 605 21.74 11.04 100.29
CA ASP A 605 22.06 10.23 101.49
C ASP A 605 20.97 9.18 101.83
N ASN A 606 19.79 9.29 101.22
CA ASN A 606 18.71 8.32 101.29
C ASN A 606 18.92 7.17 100.30
N VAL A 607 18.22 6.06 100.50
CA VAL A 607 18.29 4.88 99.63
C VAL A 607 17.02 4.78 98.80
N CYS A 608 17.15 4.65 97.48
CA CYS A 608 16.00 4.34 96.63
C CYS A 608 15.47 2.94 96.93
N THR A 609 14.20 2.83 97.30
CA THR A 609 13.49 1.54 97.46
C THR A 609 12.11 1.65 96.82
N ASP A 610 11.75 0.70 95.95
CA ASP A 610 10.46 0.64 95.24
C ASP A 610 10.06 1.95 94.53
N GLY A 611 11.04 2.66 93.97
CA GLY A 611 10.83 3.92 93.25
C GLY A 611 10.57 5.13 94.15
N ALA A 612 10.93 5.06 95.43
CA ALA A 612 10.88 6.19 96.36
C ALA A 612 12.20 6.35 97.14
N CYS A 613 12.58 7.59 97.43
CA CYS A 613 13.72 7.89 98.30
C CYS A 613 13.31 7.72 99.76
N VAL A 614 13.84 6.68 100.40
CA VAL A 614 13.56 6.38 101.81
C VAL A 614 14.83 6.52 102.63
N GLU A 615 14.68 7.03 103.85
CA GLU A 615 15.78 7.08 104.80
C GLU A 615 16.35 5.66 105.01
N PRO A 616 17.68 5.48 105.07
CA PRO A 616 18.27 4.17 105.28
C PRO A 616 17.72 3.60 106.59
N ALA A 617 17.14 2.40 106.56
CA ALA A 617 16.61 1.76 107.75
C ALA A 617 17.70 1.72 108.82
N ASP A 618 17.47 2.38 109.97
CA ASP A 618 18.42 2.36 111.08
C ASP A 618 18.54 0.91 111.57
N PRO A 619 19.68 0.23 111.32
CA PRO A 619 19.85 -1.17 111.70
C PRO A 619 19.82 -1.36 113.22
N CYS A 620 19.81 -0.27 114.00
CA CYS A 620 19.76 -0.25 115.45
C CYS A 620 18.38 0.11 116.02
N ALA A 621 17.37 0.48 115.22
CA ALA A 621 16.08 0.96 115.73
C ALA A 621 15.35 -0.07 116.63
N ASP A 622 15.53 -1.37 116.35
CA ASP A 622 14.97 -2.48 117.13
C ASP A 622 16.01 -3.23 117.98
N VAL A 623 17.26 -2.76 118.01
CA VAL A 623 18.33 -3.41 118.77
C VAL A 623 18.34 -2.86 120.20
N VAL A 624 17.71 -3.59 121.10
CA VAL A 624 17.81 -3.33 122.54
C VAL A 624 19.02 -4.08 123.12
N CYS A 625 20.05 -3.34 123.53
CA CYS A 625 21.24 -3.89 124.18
C CYS A 625 20.98 -4.16 125.67
N ASP A 626 20.26 -5.23 125.99
CA ASP A 626 19.87 -5.58 127.37
C ASP A 626 20.97 -6.24 128.22
N ALA A 627 22.16 -6.49 127.65
CA ALA A 627 23.30 -7.02 128.40
C ALA A 627 24.65 -6.46 127.90
N PRO A 628 25.59 -6.11 128.78
CA PRO A 628 26.94 -5.73 128.38
C PRO A 628 27.70 -6.93 127.79
N PRO A 629 28.59 -6.71 126.81
CA PRO A 629 29.39 -7.78 126.21
C PRO A 629 30.29 -8.46 127.26
N ALA A 630 30.44 -9.78 127.11
CA ALA A 630 31.14 -10.67 128.04
C ALA A 630 32.65 -10.43 128.12
#